data_AF-A0A7Y6ZZ09-F1
#
_entry.id   AF-A0A7Y6ZZ09-F1
#
_cell.length_a   1.000
_cell.length_b   1.000
_cell.length_c   1.000
_cell.angle_alpha   90.00
_cell.angle_beta   90.00
_cell.angle_gamma   90.00
#
_symmetry.space_group_name_H-M   'P 1'
#
loop_
_entity.id
_entity.type
_entity.pdbx_description
1 polymer ?
#
loop_
_entity_poly.entity_id
_entity_poly.type
_entity_poly.pdbx_seq_one_letter_code
_entity_poly.pdbx_strand_id
1 'polypeptide(L)'
;MRAKVDYPAPSENYIDIEGRIVDTLTYKIKVQYVARSESKACKNYNWLAGLHVSQSTEFEYRPTINDGRHKLHIPLKELDPSTECNWEPNVVFLCVASAGSDPSSCSSLFLLRGQHDNNSEINIECAESNFCFRDPFELHTEDINILNKVYSVNIKEKKT
;
A
#
# COMPACT_ATOMS: atom_id res chain seq x y z
N MET A 1 -11.58 4.80 24.94
CA MET A 1 -12.42 5.61 24.04
C MET A 1 -11.49 6.37 23.11
N ARG A 2 -11.51 6.11 21.80
CA ARG A 2 -10.70 6.87 20.83
C ARG A 2 -11.50 8.11 20.42
N ALA A 3 -10.91 9.29 20.59
CA ALA A 3 -11.51 10.55 20.21
C ALA A 3 -11.76 10.56 18.69
N LYS A 4 -12.96 11.01 18.29
CA LYS A 4 -13.30 11.27 16.90
C LYS A 4 -12.58 12.55 16.50
N VAL A 5 -11.59 12.45 15.62
CA VAL A 5 -10.89 13.61 15.06
C VAL A 5 -11.67 14.04 13.82
N ASP A 6 -12.35 15.17 13.91
CA ASP A 6 -12.99 15.82 12.77
C ASP A 6 -11.94 16.71 12.08
N TYR A 7 -11.66 16.42 10.80
CA TYR A 7 -10.64 17.10 10.01
C TYR A 7 -11.24 18.26 9.20
N PRO A 8 -10.68 19.49 9.27
CA PRO A 8 -11.04 20.57 8.36
C PRO A 8 -10.39 20.34 6.99
N ALA A 9 -11.20 20.25 5.92
CA ALA A 9 -10.76 19.87 4.58
C ALA A 9 -9.69 20.82 3.98
N PRO A 10 -8.68 20.22 3.35
CA PRO A 10 -8.57 20.24 1.90
C PRO A 10 -8.77 18.80 1.38
N SER A 11 -9.44 18.63 0.24
CA SER A 11 -9.86 17.34 -0.36
C SER A 11 -9.04 16.12 0.10
N GLU A 12 -9.67 15.23 0.86
CA GLU A 12 -9.05 14.00 1.36
C GLU A 12 -8.31 13.25 0.24
N ASN A 13 -7.01 13.02 0.45
CA ASN A 13 -6.23 12.24 -0.50
C ASN A 13 -6.56 10.75 -0.34
N TYR A 14 -6.79 10.05 -1.45
CA TYR A 14 -7.07 8.63 -1.45
C TYR A 14 -6.50 7.95 -2.69
N ILE A 15 -6.47 6.62 -2.66
CA ILE A 15 -6.22 5.79 -3.84
C ILE A 15 -7.32 4.74 -3.91
N ASP A 16 -7.91 4.61 -5.09
CA ASP A 16 -8.80 3.49 -5.38
C ASP A 16 -8.05 2.44 -6.20
N ILE A 17 -8.24 1.17 -5.85
CA ILE A 17 -7.71 0.03 -6.57
C ILE A 17 -8.90 -0.82 -7.02
N GLU A 18 -8.94 -1.15 -8.30
CA GLU A 18 -9.93 -2.08 -8.84
C GLU A 18 -9.31 -2.96 -9.93
N GLY A 19 -9.96 -4.08 -10.25
CA GLY A 19 -9.49 -4.94 -11.33
C GLY A 19 -9.96 -6.37 -11.18
N ARG A 20 -9.19 -7.29 -11.77
CA ARG A 20 -9.46 -8.73 -11.68
C ARG A 20 -8.52 -9.41 -10.71
N ILE A 21 -9.01 -10.47 -10.06
CA ILE A 21 -8.22 -11.40 -9.25
C ILE A 21 -8.69 -12.83 -9.55
N VAL A 22 -7.75 -13.76 -9.62
CA VAL A 22 -8.04 -15.20 -9.71
C VAL A 22 -8.72 -15.69 -8.42
N ASP A 23 -9.69 -16.59 -8.55
CA ASP A 23 -10.49 -17.12 -7.44
C ASP A 23 -9.71 -17.94 -6.43
N THR A 24 -8.54 -18.47 -6.82
CA THR A 24 -7.62 -19.19 -5.93
C THR A 24 -6.91 -18.28 -4.93
N LEU A 25 -6.96 -16.96 -5.09
CA LEU A 25 -6.22 -16.00 -4.27
C LEU A 25 -7.15 -15.02 -3.52
N THR A 26 -6.66 -14.55 -2.38
CA THR A 26 -7.17 -13.39 -1.65
C THR A 26 -6.02 -12.43 -1.34
N TYR A 27 -6.33 -11.18 -1.05
CA TYR A 27 -5.30 -10.19 -0.74
C TYR A 27 -5.74 -9.15 0.28
N LYS A 28 -4.75 -8.46 0.85
CA LYS A 28 -4.93 -7.20 1.57
C LYS A 28 -3.86 -6.21 1.14
N ILE A 29 -4.13 -4.94 1.35
CA ILE A 29 -3.16 -3.87 1.14
C ILE A 29 -2.66 -3.38 2.49
N LYS A 30 -1.36 -3.11 2.58
CA LYS A 30 -0.78 -2.35 3.69
C LYS A 30 -0.27 -1.02 3.19
N VAL A 31 -0.60 0.06 3.89
CA VAL A 31 -0.02 1.38 3.62
C VAL A 31 0.94 1.72 4.75
N GLN A 32 2.20 1.91 4.39
CA GLN A 32 3.20 2.42 5.30
C GLN A 32 3.14 3.93 5.37
N TYR A 33 3.14 4.45 6.59
CA TYR A 33 3.33 5.84 6.91
C TYR A 33 4.70 6.02 7.56
N VAL A 34 5.42 7.07 7.18
CA VAL A 34 6.75 7.39 7.70
C VAL A 34 6.73 8.77 8.34
N ALA A 35 7.41 8.91 9.47
CA ALA A 35 7.61 10.20 10.10
C ALA A 35 8.63 11.03 9.30
N ARG A 36 8.30 12.28 9.00
CA ARG A 36 9.20 13.22 8.30
C ARG A 36 9.97 14.14 9.24
N SER A 37 9.53 14.28 10.48
CA SER A 37 10.20 15.12 11.46
C SER A 37 11.56 14.54 11.86
N GLU A 38 12.55 15.42 11.97
CA GLU A 38 13.90 15.07 12.42
C GLU A 38 13.99 14.91 13.96
N SER A 39 12.88 15.14 14.68
CA SER A 39 12.86 15.05 16.14
C SER A 39 13.18 13.63 16.63
N LYS A 40 13.85 13.55 17.79
CA LYS A 40 14.24 12.25 18.38
C LYS A 40 13.04 11.37 18.69
N ALA A 41 11.88 11.96 19.02
CA ALA A 41 10.65 11.24 19.32
C ALA A 41 10.08 10.51 18.08
N CYS A 42 10.42 10.99 16.89
CA CYS A 42 9.93 10.49 15.60
C CYS A 42 10.93 9.59 14.88
N LYS A 43 12.00 9.17 15.58
CA LYS A 43 13.03 8.27 15.08
C LYS A 43 13.17 7.03 15.95
N ASN A 44 13.47 5.89 15.32
CA ASN A 44 13.85 4.65 15.99
C ASN A 44 15.32 4.36 15.74
N TYR A 45 16.01 3.85 16.77
CA TYR A 45 17.38 3.36 16.58
C TYR A 45 17.35 2.01 15.86
N ASN A 46 17.84 1.97 14.63
CA ASN A 46 18.05 0.74 13.89
C ASN A 46 19.41 0.16 14.28
N TRP A 47 19.41 -0.89 15.11
CA TRP A 47 20.63 -1.49 15.63
C TRP A 47 21.51 -2.09 14.52
N LEU A 48 20.91 -2.72 13.51
CA LEU A 48 21.64 -3.37 12.41
C LEU A 48 22.37 -2.35 11.55
N ALA A 49 21.76 -1.18 11.34
CA ALA A 49 22.36 -0.09 10.58
C ALA A 49 23.20 0.88 11.43
N GLY A 50 23.20 0.73 12.76
CA GLY A 50 23.93 1.60 13.69
C GLY A 50 23.48 3.06 13.68
N LEU A 51 22.24 3.36 13.26
CA LEU A 51 21.76 4.73 13.06
C LEU A 51 20.29 4.90 13.42
N HIS A 52 19.88 6.14 13.67
CA HIS A 52 18.48 6.48 13.88
C HIS A 52 17.77 6.65 12.53
N VAL A 53 16.73 5.86 12.29
CA VAL A 53 15.85 5.96 11.10
C VAL A 53 14.52 6.58 11.49
N SER A 54 13.84 7.21 10.52
CA SER A 54 12.45 7.65 10.70
C SER A 54 11.57 6.51 11.19
N GLN A 55 10.69 6.82 12.14
CA GLN A 55 9.65 5.89 12.53
C GLN A 55 8.73 5.58 11.34
N SER A 56 8.24 4.35 11.31
CA SER A 56 7.22 3.93 10.37
C SER A 56 6.14 3.14 11.08
N THR A 57 4.93 3.17 10.53
CA THR A 57 3.82 2.34 10.96
C THR A 57 2.94 2.00 9.76
N GLU A 58 2.08 1.01 9.89
CA GLU A 58 1.33 0.43 8.78
C GLU A 58 -0.15 0.28 9.12
N PHE A 59 -1.00 0.52 8.13
CA PHE A 59 -2.44 0.30 8.21
C PHE A 59 -2.90 -0.67 7.13
N GLU A 60 -3.77 -1.60 7.49
CA GLU A 60 -4.24 -2.64 6.59
C GLU A 60 -5.64 -2.32 6.03
N TYR A 61 -5.84 -2.61 4.75
CA TYR A 61 -7.10 -2.44 4.03
C TYR A 61 -7.44 -3.72 3.29
N ARG A 62 -8.70 -4.16 3.39
CA ARG A 62 -9.18 -5.38 2.74
C ARG A 62 -10.14 -5.04 1.59
N PRO A 63 -9.96 -5.64 0.41
CA PRO A 63 -10.83 -5.40 -0.74
C PRO A 63 -12.19 -6.06 -0.54
N THR A 64 -13.16 -5.58 -1.31
CA THR A 64 -14.36 -6.37 -1.62
C THR A 64 -14.08 -7.16 -2.90
N ILE A 65 -14.27 -8.48 -2.87
CA ILE A 65 -14.05 -9.38 -4.01
C ILE A 65 -15.37 -10.06 -4.34
N ASN A 66 -15.87 -9.86 -5.57
CA ASN A 66 -17.09 -10.49 -6.10
C ASN A 66 -16.83 -10.98 -7.53
N ASP A 67 -17.11 -12.25 -7.81
CA ASP A 67 -17.01 -12.87 -9.15
C ASP A 67 -15.67 -12.57 -9.87
N GLY A 68 -14.55 -12.75 -9.17
CA GLY A 68 -13.20 -12.53 -9.70
C GLY A 68 -12.85 -11.06 -9.97
N ARG A 69 -13.69 -10.11 -9.52
CA ARG A 69 -13.41 -8.67 -9.54
C ARG A 69 -13.21 -8.16 -8.14
N HIS A 70 -12.30 -7.21 -7.98
CA HIS A 70 -12.04 -6.57 -6.69
C HIS A 70 -12.19 -5.06 -6.79
N LYS A 71 -12.52 -4.46 -5.64
CA LYS A 71 -12.50 -3.02 -5.43
C LYS A 71 -12.04 -2.72 -4.01
N LEU A 72 -11.19 -1.71 -3.87
CA LEU A 72 -10.67 -1.24 -2.59
C LEU A 72 -10.48 0.28 -2.61
N HIS A 73 -10.99 0.95 -1.58
CA HIS A 73 -10.75 2.36 -1.32
C HIS A 73 -9.74 2.50 -0.18
N ILE A 74 -8.68 3.28 -0.40
CA ILE A 74 -7.60 3.49 0.56
C ILE A 74 -7.54 4.98 0.92
N PRO A 75 -8.08 5.39 2.08
CA PRO A 75 -7.87 6.73 2.59
C PRO A 75 -6.41 6.93 3.01
N LEU A 76 -5.79 8.04 2.58
CA LEU A 76 -4.39 8.34 2.88
C LEU A 76 -4.26 9.35 4.04
N LYS A 77 -5.07 9.16 5.09
CA LYS A 77 -5.21 10.09 6.23
C LYS A 77 -5.26 9.43 7.62
N GLU A 78 -4.83 8.17 7.74
CA GLU A 78 -4.89 7.47 9.04
C GLU A 78 -4.05 8.16 10.11
N LEU A 79 -3.01 8.88 9.70
CA LEU A 79 -2.21 9.73 10.57
C LEU A 79 -2.25 11.17 10.08
N ASP A 80 -2.49 12.07 11.03
CA ASP A 80 -2.57 13.50 10.77
C ASP A 80 -1.17 14.09 10.54
N PRO A 81 -0.91 14.73 9.39
CA PRO A 81 0.37 15.38 9.11
C PRO A 81 0.63 16.60 10.00
N SER A 82 -0.38 17.14 10.69
CA SER A 82 -0.23 18.26 11.63
C SER A 82 0.37 17.87 12.98
N THR A 83 0.57 16.58 13.23
CA THR A 83 1.26 16.08 14.43
C THR A 83 2.76 16.40 14.40
N GLU A 84 3.43 16.35 15.56
CA GLU A 84 4.88 16.63 15.69
C GLU A 84 5.74 15.81 14.70
N CYS A 85 5.34 14.57 14.42
CA CYS A 85 6.10 13.69 13.56
C CYS A 85 5.88 13.90 12.07
N ASN A 86 4.89 14.74 11.69
CA ASN A 86 4.54 15.03 10.30
C ASN A 86 4.49 13.75 9.47
N TRP A 87 3.53 12.88 9.83
CA TRP A 87 3.39 11.56 9.22
C TRP A 87 2.92 11.68 7.78
N GLU A 88 3.52 10.88 6.90
CA GLU A 88 3.13 10.84 5.50
C GLU A 88 3.04 9.41 4.99
N PRO A 89 2.03 9.07 4.18
CA PRO A 89 1.97 7.79 3.50
C PRO A 89 3.11 7.70 2.48
N ASN A 90 3.78 6.55 2.40
CA ASN A 90 5.02 6.36 1.65
C ASN A 90 4.94 5.19 0.66
N VAL A 91 4.64 3.98 1.14
CA VAL A 91 4.61 2.78 0.30
C VAL A 91 3.29 2.04 0.50
N VAL A 92 2.70 1.59 -0.60
CA VAL A 92 1.55 0.68 -0.61
C VAL A 92 2.07 -0.72 -0.96
N PHE A 93 1.77 -1.69 -0.12
CA PHE A 93 2.17 -3.09 -0.29
C PHE A 93 0.96 -3.96 -0.59
N LEU A 94 1.14 -4.91 -1.50
CA LEU A 94 0.19 -5.97 -1.79
C LEU A 94 0.61 -7.24 -1.05
N CYS A 95 -0.26 -7.73 -0.17
CA CYS A 95 -0.07 -9.01 0.52
C CYS A 95 -1.08 -10.01 -0.03
N VAL A 96 -0.61 -11.15 -0.55
CA VAL A 96 -1.46 -12.18 -1.18
C VAL A 96 -1.37 -13.49 -0.41
N ALA A 97 -2.46 -14.26 -0.44
CA ALA A 97 -2.50 -15.63 0.03
C ALA A 97 -3.49 -16.45 -0.79
N SER A 98 -3.48 -17.77 -0.62
CA SER A 98 -4.56 -18.64 -1.07
C SER A 98 -5.89 -18.22 -0.45
N ALA A 99 -6.98 -18.36 -1.22
CA ALA A 99 -8.33 -18.06 -0.75
C ALA A 99 -8.64 -18.77 0.58
N GLY A 100 -9.21 -18.01 1.53
CA GLY A 100 -9.52 -18.50 2.89
C GLY A 100 -8.39 -18.34 3.92
N SER A 101 -7.19 -17.89 3.51
CA SER A 101 -6.07 -17.59 4.41
C SER A 101 -5.88 -16.08 4.61
N ASP A 102 -5.36 -15.64 5.77
CA ASP A 102 -4.97 -14.23 5.94
C ASP A 102 -3.59 -13.98 5.29
N PRO A 103 -3.48 -13.02 4.36
CA PRO A 103 -2.20 -12.70 3.74
C PRO A 103 -1.19 -12.14 4.74
N SER A 104 0.04 -12.62 4.71
CA SER A 104 1.10 -12.19 5.65
C SER A 104 2.36 -11.66 4.97
N SER A 105 2.77 -12.29 3.86
CA SER A 105 3.88 -11.82 3.03
C SER A 105 3.39 -10.78 2.04
N CYS A 106 4.19 -9.74 1.82
CA CYS A 106 3.80 -8.59 1.00
C CYS A 106 4.92 -8.20 0.03
N SER A 107 4.53 -7.82 -1.18
CA SER A 107 5.39 -7.16 -2.17
C SER A 107 5.01 -5.69 -2.25
N SER A 108 5.97 -4.81 -2.55
CA SER A 108 5.67 -3.41 -2.83
C SER A 108 4.85 -3.28 -4.10
N LEU A 109 3.77 -2.50 -4.03
CA LEU A 109 2.87 -2.22 -5.14
C LEU A 109 3.09 -0.80 -5.66
N PHE A 110 2.92 0.20 -4.78
CA PHE A 110 3.09 1.61 -5.10
C PHE A 110 4.12 2.28 -4.22
N LEU A 111 4.97 3.13 -4.81
CA LEU A 111 5.70 4.16 -4.10
C LEU A 111 4.95 5.48 -4.30
N LEU A 112 4.46 6.05 -3.20
CA LEU A 112 3.71 7.30 -3.22
C LEU A 112 4.67 8.47 -3.40
N ARG A 113 4.24 9.45 -4.21
CA ARG A 113 5.04 10.62 -4.60
C ARG A 113 6.27 10.28 -5.44
N GLY A 114 6.16 9.23 -6.25
CA GLY A 114 7.15 8.91 -7.27
C GLY A 114 7.26 9.99 -8.35
N GLN A 115 8.27 9.90 -9.22
CA GLN A 115 8.53 10.96 -10.22
C GLN A 115 7.59 10.90 -11.43
N HIS A 116 7.00 9.74 -11.69
CA HIS A 116 6.16 9.47 -12.85
C HIS A 116 4.92 8.68 -12.43
N ASP A 117 3.83 8.78 -13.21
CA ASP A 117 2.69 7.85 -13.19
C ASP A 117 2.67 7.25 -14.60
N ASN A 118 3.25 6.05 -14.76
CA ASN A 118 3.59 5.52 -16.08
C ASN A 118 2.48 4.63 -16.64
N ASN A 119 1.61 4.05 -15.80
CA ASN A 119 0.61 3.09 -16.26
C ASN A 119 -0.72 3.14 -15.49
N SER A 120 -1.83 3.27 -16.23
CA SER A 120 -3.18 3.13 -15.66
C SER A 120 -3.58 1.69 -15.35
N GLU A 121 -2.88 0.71 -15.94
CA GLU A 121 -3.13 -0.73 -15.76
C GLU A 121 -1.87 -1.46 -15.30
N ILE A 122 -2.00 -2.24 -14.24
CA ILE A 122 -0.90 -2.85 -13.51
C ILE A 122 -1.22 -4.33 -13.37
N ASN A 123 -0.45 -5.16 -14.08
CA ASN A 123 -0.57 -6.60 -14.00
C ASN A 123 0.44 -7.14 -13.00
N ILE A 124 -0.03 -8.04 -12.12
CA ILE A 124 0.76 -8.64 -11.06
C ILE A 124 0.58 -10.15 -11.12
N GLU A 125 1.69 -10.86 -11.06
CA GLU A 125 1.74 -12.31 -10.94
C GLU A 125 2.20 -12.70 -9.54
N CYS A 126 1.37 -13.47 -8.85
CA CYS A 126 1.63 -13.93 -7.50
C CYS A 126 1.82 -15.44 -7.48
N ALA A 127 2.88 -15.90 -6.84
CA ALA A 127 3.07 -17.31 -6.53
C ALA A 127 2.25 -17.68 -5.27
N GLU A 128 1.89 -18.96 -5.13
CA GLU A 128 1.28 -19.49 -3.91
C GLU A 128 2.18 -19.33 -2.67
N SER A 129 3.49 -19.13 -2.86
CA SER A 129 4.43 -18.75 -1.81
C SER A 129 4.25 -17.30 -1.32
N ASN A 130 3.19 -16.61 -1.75
CA ASN A 130 2.77 -15.27 -1.37
C ASN A 130 3.66 -14.14 -1.87
N PHE A 131 4.61 -14.44 -2.78
CA PHE A 131 5.43 -13.43 -3.45
C PHE A 131 4.80 -13.01 -4.77
N CYS A 132 4.66 -11.70 -4.95
CA CYS A 132 4.12 -11.10 -6.16
C CYS A 132 5.17 -10.28 -6.90
N PHE A 133 5.10 -10.32 -8.22
CA PHE A 133 5.93 -9.54 -9.14
C PHE A 133 5.05 -8.87 -10.17
N ARG A 134 5.43 -7.71 -10.71
CA ARG A 134 4.72 -7.19 -11.88
C ARG A 134 5.00 -8.00 -13.12
N ASP A 135 4.07 -7.89 -14.05
CA ASP A 135 4.22 -8.29 -15.43
C ASP A 135 4.23 -7.04 -16.34
N PRO A 136 5.33 -6.74 -17.05
CA PRO A 136 6.61 -7.47 -17.07
C PRO A 136 7.45 -7.25 -15.79
N PHE A 137 8.29 -8.24 -15.45
CA PHE A 137 9.10 -8.31 -14.21
C PHE A 137 10.06 -7.13 -13.99
N GLU A 138 10.43 -6.45 -15.07
CA GLU A 138 11.36 -5.30 -15.05
C GLU A 138 10.81 -4.09 -14.27
N LEU A 139 9.51 -4.08 -13.95
CA LEU A 139 8.86 -3.04 -13.16
C LEU A 139 8.64 -3.55 -11.71
N HIS A 140 9.53 -3.24 -10.76
CA HIS A 140 9.41 -3.78 -9.40
C HIS A 140 8.28 -3.14 -8.58
N THR A 141 8.28 -1.81 -8.46
CA THR A 141 7.27 -1.01 -7.74
C THR A 141 6.81 0.09 -8.68
N GLU A 142 5.51 0.36 -8.77
CA GLU A 142 5.04 1.51 -9.56
C GLU A 142 5.18 2.78 -8.73
N ASP A 143 5.94 3.73 -9.26
CA ASP A 143 5.91 5.10 -8.79
C ASP A 143 4.56 5.71 -9.17
N ILE A 144 3.86 6.31 -8.20
CA ILE A 144 2.63 7.05 -8.47
C ILE A 144 2.68 8.43 -7.84
N ASN A 145 2.18 9.43 -8.57
CA ASN A 145 2.10 10.81 -8.12
C ASN A 145 0.69 11.42 -8.23
N ILE A 146 -0.26 10.72 -8.87
CA ILE A 146 -1.65 11.16 -8.98
C ILE A 146 -2.48 10.49 -7.88
N LEU A 147 -2.94 11.28 -6.92
CA LEU A 147 -3.88 10.82 -5.90
C LEU A 147 -5.33 11.09 -6.37
N ASN A 148 -6.29 10.52 -5.66
CA ASN A 148 -7.72 10.69 -5.89
C ASN A 148 -8.15 10.12 -7.24
N LYS A 149 -7.54 8.97 -7.59
CA LYS A 149 -7.68 8.27 -8.85
C LYS A 149 -7.82 6.78 -8.59
N VAL A 150 -8.47 6.12 -9.55
CA VAL A 150 -8.60 4.67 -9.62
C VAL A 150 -7.45 4.09 -10.43
N TYR A 151 -6.73 3.13 -9.86
CA TYR A 151 -5.70 2.34 -10.52
C TYR A 151 -6.23 0.94 -10.82
N SER A 152 -6.09 0.51 -12.09
CA SER A 152 -6.47 -0.84 -12.49
C SER A 152 -5.36 -1.83 -12.13
N VAL A 153 -5.59 -2.71 -11.18
CA VAL A 153 -4.64 -3.74 -10.73
C VAL A 153 -5.21 -5.11 -10.98
N ASN A 154 -4.59 -5.88 -11.87
CA ASN A 154 -4.98 -7.27 -12.15
C ASN A 154 -4.01 -8.23 -11.45
N ILE A 155 -4.54 -9.10 -10.61
CA ILE A 155 -3.78 -10.07 -9.82
C ILE A 155 -4.03 -11.46 -10.41
N LYS A 156 -2.97 -12.08 -10.92
CA LYS A 156 -3.00 -13.41 -11.52
C LYS A 156 -2.08 -14.35 -10.76
N GLU A 157 -2.34 -15.65 -10.90
CA GLU A 157 -1.45 -16.69 -10.41
C GLU A 157 -0.25 -16.84 -11.34
N LYS A 158 0.95 -16.89 -10.76
CA LYS A 158 2.18 -17.17 -11.50
C LYS A 158 2.18 -18.66 -11.88
N LYS A 159 2.03 -18.96 -13.16
CA LYS A 159 2.16 -20.32 -13.67
C LYS A 159 3.64 -20.70 -13.67
N THR A 160 3.98 -21.74 -12.90
CA THR A 160 5.29 -22.41 -12.92
C THR A 160 5.52 -23.16 -14.21
#